data_AF-A0A8S3T1N0-F1
#
_entry.id   AF-A0A8S3T1N0-F1
#
_cell.length_a   1.000
_cell.length_b   1.000
_cell.length_c   1.000
_cell.angle_alpha   90.00
_cell.angle_beta   90.00
_cell.angle_gamma   90.00
#
_symmetry.space_group_name_H-M   'P 1'
#
loop_
_entity.id
_entity.type
_entity.pdbx_description
1 polymer ?
#
loop_
_entity_poly.entity_id
_entity_poly.type
_entity_poly.pdbx_seq_one_letter_code
_entity_poly.pdbx_strand_id
1 'polypeptide(L)'
;MLFFARICESNDKNQDQIRKLKKMLKTYAKRLKDGEDLKPRVAVGLLPGLPAYVLFMCVRHTDYVNDDEKVRGLLTNTINGIKKCVKKHHSDVERVTLWLTNTCRLLHTLKQYSGEKAFQSDNSPRQNEHCLRNFDLSEYRQVFSDLAVWIYQTMIKQMQESVQQMIGKVQVTWALSLFIVNP
;
A
#
# COMPACT_ATOMS: atom_id res chain seq x y z
N MET A 1 6.53 10.16 7.57
CA MET A 1 8.00 10.29 7.42
C MET A 1 8.69 10.72 8.72
N LEU A 2 8.03 11.51 9.57
CA LEU A 2 8.44 11.81 10.96
C LEU A 2 8.71 10.60 11.89
N PHE A 3 8.36 9.38 11.49
CA PHE A 3 8.49 8.18 12.33
C PHE A 3 9.90 7.55 12.26
N PHE A 4 10.53 7.54 11.08
CA PHE A 4 11.87 6.99 10.91
C PHE A 4 12.96 7.96 11.37
N ALA A 5 12.80 9.26 11.14
CA ALA A 5 13.71 10.29 11.69
C ALA A 5 13.67 10.37 13.23
N ARG A 6 12.57 9.95 13.87
CA ARG A 6 12.39 9.98 15.33
C ARG A 6 12.89 8.72 16.04
N ILE A 7 12.95 7.58 15.33
CA ILE A 7 13.63 6.34 15.80
C ILE A 7 15.14 6.59 15.99
N CYS A 8 15.66 7.60 15.33
CA CYS A 8 17.07 7.93 15.33
C CYS A 8 17.53 8.75 16.54
N GLU A 9 16.61 9.41 17.25
CA GLU A 9 16.87 10.41 18.29
C GLU A 9 16.61 9.94 19.75
N SER A 10 16.15 8.71 20.02
CA SER A 10 15.75 8.34 21.40
C SER A 10 16.04 6.88 21.77
N ASN A 11 17.27 6.62 22.22
CA ASN A 11 17.79 5.28 22.45
C ASN A 11 17.06 4.46 23.55
N ASP A 12 16.34 5.08 24.50
CA ASP A 12 15.63 4.33 25.58
C ASP A 12 14.15 4.04 25.31
N LYS A 13 13.39 4.97 24.72
CA LYS A 13 11.96 4.74 24.37
C LYS A 13 11.78 3.81 23.16
N ASN A 14 12.87 3.58 22.42
CA ASN A 14 12.89 2.75 21.22
C ASN A 14 12.78 1.25 21.52
N GLN A 15 13.21 0.75 22.67
CA GLN A 15 13.10 -0.68 22.97
C GLN A 15 11.64 -1.14 23.03
N ASP A 16 10.75 -0.35 23.65
CA ASP A 16 9.33 -0.67 23.71
C ASP A 16 8.62 -0.50 22.37
N GLN A 17 9.01 0.49 21.56
CA GLN A 17 8.51 0.61 20.19
C GLN A 17 9.00 -0.54 19.31
N ILE A 18 10.27 -0.95 19.41
CA ILE A 18 10.83 -2.13 18.73
C ILE A 18 10.13 -3.40 19.21
N ARG A 19 9.81 -3.52 20.50
CA ARG A 19 9.07 -4.65 21.06
C ARG A 19 7.64 -4.69 20.57
N LYS A 20 6.97 -3.55 20.48
CA LYS A 20 5.64 -3.39 19.86
C LYS A 20 5.68 -3.70 18.37
N LEU A 21 6.68 -3.19 17.64
CA LEU A 21 6.88 -3.47 16.21
C LEU A 21 7.11 -4.96 15.98
N LYS A 22 7.98 -5.60 16.78
CA LYS A 22 8.22 -7.06 16.73
C LYS A 22 6.94 -7.85 17.04
N LYS A 23 6.16 -7.45 18.07
CA LYS A 23 4.87 -8.09 18.39
C LYS A 23 3.86 -7.95 17.26
N MET A 24 3.79 -6.77 16.66
CA MET A 24 2.95 -6.49 15.52
C MET A 24 3.40 -7.31 14.31
N LEU A 25 4.68 -7.27 13.95
CA LEU A 25 5.25 -8.05 12.84
C LEU A 25 5.01 -9.55 13.01
N LYS A 26 5.12 -10.06 14.24
CA LYS A 26 4.82 -11.45 14.59
C LYS A 26 3.33 -11.79 14.42
N THR A 27 2.45 -10.85 14.77
CA THR A 27 1.00 -10.95 14.53
C THR A 27 0.67 -10.92 13.03
N TYR A 28 1.33 -10.04 12.27
CA TYR A 28 1.21 -9.94 10.81
C TYR A 28 1.67 -11.22 10.11
N ALA A 29 2.86 -11.73 10.44
CA ALA A 29 3.41 -12.95 9.87
C ALA A 29 2.55 -14.18 10.20
N LYS A 30 2.00 -14.25 11.42
CA LYS A 30 1.07 -15.31 11.83
C LYS A 30 -0.20 -15.29 10.97
N ARG A 31 -0.83 -14.12 10.80
CA ARG A 31 -2.07 -13.98 10.03
C ARG A 31 -1.88 -14.16 8.52
N LEU A 32 -0.71 -13.80 7.97
CA LEU A 32 -0.30 -14.15 6.60
C LEU A 32 -0.17 -15.66 6.42
N LYS A 33 0.36 -16.37 7.43
CA LYS A 33 0.49 -17.83 7.42
C LYS A 33 -0.88 -18.54 7.54
N ASP A 34 -1.82 -17.91 8.23
CA ASP A 34 -3.19 -18.42 8.43
C ASP A 34 -4.12 -18.13 7.22
N GLY A 35 -3.62 -17.50 6.15
CA GLY A 35 -4.37 -17.24 4.91
C GLY A 35 -5.49 -16.20 5.04
N GLU A 36 -5.56 -15.46 6.15
CA GLU A 36 -6.58 -14.43 6.36
C GLU A 36 -6.19 -13.12 5.67
N ASP A 37 -7.00 -12.72 4.68
CA ASP A 37 -6.90 -11.43 4.01
C ASP A 37 -6.88 -10.25 5.02
N LEU A 38 -5.97 -9.29 4.82
CA LEU A 38 -5.84 -8.12 5.70
C LEU A 38 -7.13 -7.28 5.67
N LYS A 39 -7.88 -7.25 6.78
CA LYS A 39 -9.11 -6.46 6.91
C LYS A 39 -8.79 -4.97 7.10
N PRO A 40 -9.43 -4.04 6.35
CA PRO A 40 -9.20 -2.60 6.47
C PRO A 40 -9.31 -2.05 7.90
N ARG A 41 -10.28 -2.53 8.68
CA ARG A 41 -10.47 -2.14 10.10
C ARG A 41 -9.26 -2.43 11.00
N VAL A 42 -8.48 -3.47 10.70
CA VAL A 42 -7.26 -3.79 11.45
C VAL A 42 -6.13 -2.83 11.05
N ALA A 43 -6.11 -2.38 9.79
CA ALA A 43 -5.13 -1.42 9.29
C ALA A 43 -5.32 0.00 9.86
N VAL A 44 -6.52 0.37 10.33
CA VAL A 44 -6.80 1.69 10.94
C VAL A 44 -6.02 1.90 12.25
N GLY A 45 -5.77 0.84 13.02
CA GLY A 45 -4.95 0.90 14.25
C GLY A 45 -3.44 0.86 14.00
N LEU A 46 -3.02 0.84 12.73
CA LEU A 46 -1.64 0.61 12.29
C LEU A 46 -1.15 1.82 11.49
N LEU A 47 0.17 2.02 11.44
CA LEU A 47 0.73 3.13 10.67
C LEU A 47 0.27 3.01 9.20
N PRO A 48 -0.34 4.05 8.62
CA PRO A 48 -0.79 4.01 7.23
C PRO A 48 0.40 3.73 6.31
N GLY A 49 0.26 2.72 5.44
CA GLY A 49 1.34 2.29 4.55
C GLY A 49 2.36 1.32 5.18
N LEU A 50 2.10 0.76 6.36
CA LEU A 50 3.01 -0.21 6.98
C LEU A 50 3.38 -1.39 6.06
N PRO A 51 2.45 -2.04 5.34
CA PRO A 51 2.81 -3.08 4.37
C PRO A 51 3.84 -2.60 3.33
N ALA A 52 3.68 -1.39 2.79
CA ALA A 52 4.62 -0.81 1.83
C ALA A 52 6.03 -0.62 2.44
N TYR A 53 6.12 -0.11 3.67
CA TYR A 53 7.43 0.05 4.34
C TYR A 53 8.10 -1.30 4.64
N VAL A 54 7.33 -2.32 5.04
CA VAL A 54 7.87 -3.67 5.25
C VAL A 54 8.42 -4.25 3.95
N LEU A 55 7.67 -4.11 2.85
CA LEU A 55 8.12 -4.55 1.53
C LEU A 55 9.40 -3.81 1.09
N PHE A 56 9.46 -2.49 1.28
CA PHE A 56 10.67 -1.73 0.97
C PHE A 56 11.88 -2.15 1.82
N MET A 57 11.68 -2.46 3.11
CA MET A 57 12.76 -3.00 3.95
C MET A 57 13.27 -4.34 3.43
N CYS A 58 12.39 -5.22 2.94
CA CYS A 58 12.81 -6.47 2.29
C CYS A 58 13.61 -6.20 1.01
N VAL A 59 13.16 -5.26 0.16
CA VAL A 59 13.87 -4.86 -1.06
C VAL A 59 15.26 -4.32 -0.74
N ARG A 60 15.38 -3.46 0.27
CA ARG A 60 16.67 -2.92 0.71
C ARG A 60 17.58 -4.02 1.27
N HIS A 61 17.04 -5.02 1.93
CA HIS A 61 17.84 -6.17 2.40
C HIS A 61 18.35 -7.02 1.24
N THR A 62 17.50 -7.31 0.24
CA THR A 62 17.92 -8.05 -0.96
C THR A 62 18.94 -7.26 -1.78
N ASP A 63 18.79 -5.93 -1.87
CA ASP A 63 19.79 -5.02 -2.44
C ASP A 63 21.11 -5.10 -1.67
N TYR A 64 21.10 -5.03 -0.33
CA TYR A 64 22.31 -5.13 0.49
C TYR A 64 23.06 -6.46 0.31
N VAL A 65 22.33 -7.58 0.20
CA VAL A 65 22.90 -8.92 -0.06
C VAL A 65 23.36 -9.07 -1.53
N ASN A 66 22.99 -8.12 -2.40
CA ASN A 66 23.30 -8.09 -3.82
C ASN A 66 22.78 -9.32 -4.59
N ASP A 67 21.54 -9.73 -4.30
CA ASP A 67 20.88 -10.88 -4.91
C ASP A 67 19.77 -10.44 -5.87
N ASP A 68 20.11 -10.36 -7.17
CA ASP A 68 19.23 -9.88 -8.25
C ASP A 68 17.97 -10.74 -8.39
N GLU A 69 18.14 -12.07 -8.34
CA GLU A 69 17.03 -13.01 -8.49
C GLU A 69 16.01 -12.83 -7.36
N LYS A 70 16.49 -12.67 -6.11
CA LYS A 70 15.60 -12.42 -4.97
C LYS A 70 14.86 -11.10 -5.05
N VAL A 71 15.51 -10.00 -5.46
CA VAL A 71 14.82 -8.71 -5.56
C VAL A 71 13.77 -8.75 -6.67
N ARG A 72 14.10 -9.34 -7.83
CA ARG A 72 13.15 -9.52 -8.94
C ARG A 72 11.98 -10.40 -8.54
N GLY A 73 12.24 -11.53 -7.88
CA GLY A 73 11.21 -12.44 -7.38
C GLY A 73 10.30 -11.77 -6.36
N LEU A 74 10.88 -11.03 -5.41
CA LEU A 74 10.13 -10.29 -4.39
C LEU A 74 9.17 -9.26 -5.00
N LEU A 75 9.66 -8.42 -5.92
CA LEU A 75 8.85 -7.37 -6.55
C LEU A 75 7.76 -7.97 -7.44
N THR A 76 8.10 -8.99 -8.23
CA THR A 76 7.14 -9.68 -9.11
C THR A 76 6.02 -10.36 -8.31
N ASN A 77 6.38 -11.07 -7.24
CA ASN A 77 5.40 -11.71 -6.35
C ASN A 77 4.52 -10.68 -5.64
N THR A 78 5.08 -9.53 -5.25
CA THR A 78 4.33 -8.42 -4.67
C THR A 78 3.30 -7.88 -5.66
N ILE A 79 3.69 -7.59 -6.89
CA ILE A 79 2.80 -7.11 -7.95
C ILE A 79 1.65 -8.11 -8.18
N ASN A 80 1.97 -9.39 -8.32
CA ASN A 80 0.98 -10.45 -8.54
C ASN A 80 0.03 -10.62 -7.35
N GLY A 81 0.56 -10.54 -6.12
CA GLY A 81 -0.24 -10.58 -4.89
C GLY A 81 -1.24 -9.43 -4.82
N ILE A 82 -0.80 -8.19 -5.08
CA ILE A 82 -1.67 -7.00 -5.09
C ILE A 82 -2.75 -7.15 -6.17
N LYS A 83 -2.38 -7.51 -7.41
CA LYS A 83 -3.34 -7.74 -8.50
C LYS A 83 -4.40 -8.77 -8.11
N LYS A 84 -3.99 -9.88 -7.49
CA LYS A 84 -4.91 -10.94 -7.03
C LYS A 84 -5.87 -10.43 -5.96
N CYS A 85 -5.38 -9.70 -4.96
CA CYS A 85 -6.21 -9.12 -3.90
C CYS A 85 -7.22 -8.12 -4.44
N VAL A 86 -6.80 -7.20 -5.32
CA VAL A 86 -7.69 -6.19 -5.90
C VAL A 86 -8.76 -6.83 -6.78
N LYS A 87 -8.41 -7.81 -7.63
CA LYS A 87 -9.41 -8.54 -8.44
C LYS A 87 -10.43 -9.28 -7.57
N LYS A 88 -9.97 -9.99 -6.54
CA LYS A 88 -10.83 -10.79 -5.64
C LYS A 88 -11.81 -9.92 -4.84
N HIS A 89 -11.45 -8.68 -4.53
CA HIS A 89 -12.21 -7.82 -3.64
C HIS A 89 -12.55 -6.46 -4.26
N HIS A 90 -12.76 -6.41 -5.58
CA HIS A 90 -12.98 -5.16 -6.32
C HIS A 90 -14.22 -4.37 -5.83
N SER A 91 -15.24 -5.07 -5.29
CA SER A 91 -16.43 -4.45 -4.71
C SER A 91 -16.22 -3.85 -3.31
N ASP A 92 -15.15 -4.24 -2.61
CA ASP A 92 -14.77 -3.70 -1.29
C ASP A 92 -13.87 -2.47 -1.50
N VAL A 93 -14.50 -1.30 -1.66
CA VAL A 93 -13.81 -0.03 -1.95
C VAL A 93 -12.77 0.32 -0.88
N GLU A 94 -13.02 0.02 0.39
CA GLU A 94 -12.04 0.26 1.48
C GLU A 94 -10.77 -0.57 1.26
N ARG A 95 -10.92 -1.84 0.89
CA ARG A 95 -9.79 -2.74 0.63
C ARG A 95 -9.06 -2.38 -0.66
N VAL A 96 -9.77 -1.98 -1.71
CA VAL A 96 -9.13 -1.48 -2.94
C VAL A 96 -8.35 -0.19 -2.64
N THR A 97 -8.91 0.73 -1.86
CA THR A 97 -8.25 1.98 -1.42
C THR A 97 -7.00 1.69 -0.58
N LEU A 98 -7.06 0.69 0.30
CA LEU A 98 -5.90 0.24 1.08
C LEU A 98 -4.75 -0.21 0.18
N TRP A 99 -5.03 -1.04 -0.83
CA TRP A 99 -4.00 -1.52 -1.76
C TRP A 99 -3.49 -0.42 -2.70
N LEU A 100 -4.36 0.51 -3.14
CA LEU A 100 -3.94 1.70 -3.88
C LEU A 100 -2.95 2.53 -3.06
N THR A 101 -3.31 2.86 -1.82
CA THR A 101 -2.48 3.66 -0.91
C THR A 101 -1.13 3.00 -0.65
N ASN A 102 -1.10 1.68 -0.43
CA ASN A 102 0.15 0.95 -0.22
C ASN A 102 1.00 0.85 -1.49
N THR A 103 0.38 0.70 -2.67
CA THR A 103 1.09 0.66 -3.95
C THR A 103 1.76 2.01 -4.23
N CYS A 104 1.02 3.12 -4.07
CA CYS A 104 1.58 4.46 -4.20
C CYS A 104 2.68 4.71 -3.17
N ARG A 105 2.48 4.30 -1.91
CA ARG A 105 3.52 4.45 -0.87
C ARG A 105 4.79 3.69 -1.23
N LEU A 106 4.68 2.45 -1.72
CA LEU A 106 5.81 1.64 -2.13
C LEU A 106 6.56 2.30 -3.29
N LEU A 107 5.83 2.77 -4.32
CA LEU A 107 6.40 3.52 -5.44
C LEU A 107 7.16 4.76 -4.98
N HIS A 108 6.56 5.56 -4.07
CA HIS A 108 7.22 6.73 -3.51
C HIS A 108 8.50 6.36 -2.75
N THR A 109 8.49 5.30 -1.95
CA THR A 109 9.70 4.85 -1.24
C THR A 109 10.79 4.36 -2.21
N LEU A 110 10.42 3.65 -3.28
CA LEU A 110 11.37 3.23 -4.31
C LEU A 110 12.00 4.43 -5.04
N LYS A 111 11.25 5.53 -5.23
CA LYS A 111 11.81 6.79 -5.77
C LYS A 111 12.70 7.49 -4.74
N GLN A 112 12.17 7.73 -3.54
CA GLN A 112 12.83 8.48 -2.47
C GLN A 112 14.21 7.91 -2.08
N TYR A 113 14.32 6.58 -2.09
CA TYR A 113 15.54 5.86 -1.70
C TYR A 113 16.25 5.23 -2.91
N SER A 114 15.98 5.71 -4.13
CA SER A 114 16.64 5.24 -5.36
C SER A 114 18.13 5.60 -5.42
N GLY A 115 18.56 6.63 -4.69
CA GLY A 115 19.88 7.25 -4.86
C GLY A 115 19.87 8.44 -5.84
N GLU A 116 18.78 8.66 -6.58
CA GLU A 116 18.66 9.78 -7.51
C GLU A 116 18.41 11.10 -6.78
N LYS A 117 19.26 12.10 -7.05
CA LYS A 117 19.17 13.43 -6.42
C LYS A 117 17.81 14.10 -6.63
N ALA A 118 17.14 13.83 -7.75
CA ALA A 118 15.82 14.35 -8.06
C ALA A 118 14.74 13.94 -7.04
N PHE A 119 14.94 12.84 -6.31
CA PHE A 119 14.01 12.35 -5.29
C PHE A 119 14.52 12.52 -3.85
N GLN A 120 15.63 13.23 -3.66
CA GLN A 120 16.28 13.42 -2.35
C GLN A 120 16.14 14.84 -1.79
N SER A 121 15.45 15.75 -2.48
CA SER A 121 15.32 17.17 -2.07
C SER A 121 14.82 17.34 -0.63
N ASP A 122 13.92 16.46 -0.21
CA ASP A 122 13.24 16.53 1.09
C ASP A 122 13.80 15.51 2.10
N ASN A 123 14.85 14.78 1.72
CA ASN A 123 15.45 13.77 2.58
C ASN A 123 16.42 14.41 3.58
N SER A 124 16.35 13.96 4.84
CA SER A 124 17.42 14.22 5.80
C SER A 124 18.70 13.46 5.43
N PRO A 125 19.88 13.87 5.93
CA PRO A 125 21.14 13.15 5.71
C PRO A 125 21.03 11.65 6.08
N ARG A 126 20.36 11.35 7.19
CA ARG A 126 20.15 9.97 7.64
C ARG A 126 19.21 9.16 6.76
N GLN A 127 18.24 9.81 6.10
CA GLN A 127 17.39 9.13 5.11
C GLN A 127 18.20 8.77 3.87
N ASN A 128 19.14 9.61 3.45
CA ASN A 128 19.99 9.34 2.29
C ASN A 128 20.91 8.13 2.50
N GLU A 129 21.33 7.84 3.74
CA GLU A 129 22.08 6.61 4.09
C GLU A 129 21.29 5.31 3.83
N HIS A 130 19.97 5.41 3.67
CA HIS A 130 19.07 4.28 3.44
C HIS A 130 18.75 4.05 1.96
N CYS A 131 19.38 4.79 1.04
CA CYS A 131 19.24 4.54 -0.38
C CYS A 131 19.75 3.15 -0.78
N LEU A 132 19.14 2.59 -1.82
CA LEU A 132 19.62 1.41 -2.53
C LEU A 132 21.00 1.71 -3.11
N ARG A 133 21.84 0.67 -3.20
CA ARG A 133 23.25 0.82 -3.58
C ARG A 133 23.62 -0.01 -4.80
N ASN A 134 22.94 -1.13 -5.04
CA ASN A 134 23.38 -2.11 -6.03
C ASN A 134 22.44 -2.18 -7.24
N PHE A 135 21.13 -2.08 -7.03
CA PHE A 135 20.15 -2.26 -8.11
C PHE A 135 19.43 -0.96 -8.49
N ASP A 136 19.39 -0.68 -9.81
CA ASP A 136 18.45 0.29 -10.36
C ASP A 136 17.10 -0.39 -10.61
N LEU A 137 16.07 0.08 -9.90
CA LEU A 137 14.71 -0.44 -9.98
C LEU A 137 13.77 0.41 -10.85
N SER A 138 14.31 1.25 -11.73
CA SER A 138 13.54 2.17 -12.59
C SER A 138 12.41 1.49 -13.36
N GLU A 139 12.66 0.33 -13.97
CA GLU A 139 11.63 -0.43 -14.69
C GLU A 139 10.51 -0.90 -13.75
N TYR A 140 10.88 -1.40 -12.57
CA TYR A 140 9.89 -1.78 -11.56
C TYR A 140 9.09 -0.59 -11.05
N ARG A 141 9.69 0.60 -10.94
CA ARG A 141 8.95 1.83 -10.59
C ARG A 141 7.88 2.16 -11.63
N GLN A 142 8.16 1.98 -12.92
CA GLN A 142 7.15 2.14 -13.97
C GLN A 142 6.02 1.11 -13.82
N VAL A 143 6.37 -0.16 -13.62
CA VAL A 143 5.36 -1.23 -13.42
C VAL A 143 4.48 -0.97 -12.20
N PHE A 144 5.03 -0.48 -11.08
CA PHE A 144 4.24 -0.07 -9.91
C PHE A 144 3.36 1.16 -10.18
N SER A 145 3.82 2.09 -11.02
CA SER A 145 3.03 3.23 -11.46
C SER A 145 1.81 2.78 -12.27
N ASP A 146 2.01 1.90 -13.25
CA ASP A 146 0.94 1.33 -14.07
C ASP A 146 -0.03 0.51 -13.23
N LEU A 147 0.49 -0.24 -12.25
CA LEU A 147 -0.32 -0.96 -11.27
C LEU A 147 -1.19 0.01 -10.47
N ALA A 148 -0.65 1.11 -9.96
CA ALA A 148 -1.42 2.10 -9.21
C ALA A 148 -2.55 2.71 -10.05
N VAL A 149 -2.27 3.06 -11.32
CA VAL A 149 -3.29 3.56 -12.26
C VAL A 149 -4.39 2.52 -12.47
N TRP A 150 -4.03 1.26 -12.68
CA TRP A 150 -5.01 0.17 -12.85
C TRP A 150 -5.90 -0.02 -11.61
N ILE A 151 -5.34 0.03 -10.40
CA ILE A 151 -6.12 -0.05 -9.16
C ILE A 151 -7.05 1.15 -9.02
N TYR A 152 -6.55 2.36 -9.32
CA TYR A 152 -7.34 3.59 -9.29
C TYR A 152 -8.53 3.53 -10.24
N GLN A 153 -8.31 3.10 -11.49
CA GLN A 153 -9.39 2.93 -12.47
C GLN A 153 -10.42 1.89 -12.01
N THR A 154 -9.98 0.78 -11.41
CA THR A 154 -10.86 -0.24 -10.82
C THR A 154 -11.75 0.37 -9.72
N MET A 155 -11.15 1.17 -8.85
CA MET A 155 -11.85 1.86 -7.76
C MET A 155 -12.90 2.84 -8.29
N ILE A 156 -12.52 3.71 -9.24
CA ILE A 156 -13.43 4.71 -9.83
C ILE A 156 -14.61 4.04 -10.52
N LYS A 157 -14.36 2.98 -11.31
CA LYS A 157 -15.42 2.21 -11.96
C LYS A 157 -16.41 1.65 -10.94
N GLN A 158 -15.92 1.06 -9.85
CA GLN A 158 -16.78 0.50 -8.81
C GLN A 158 -17.61 1.59 -8.12
N MET A 159 -17.00 2.74 -7.81
CA MET A 159 -17.70 3.87 -7.20
C MET A 159 -18.77 4.44 -8.13
N GLN A 160 -18.48 4.56 -9.43
CA GLN A 160 -19.43 5.01 -10.45
C GLN A 160 -20.63 4.06 -10.54
N GLU A 161 -20.40 2.75 -10.57
CA GLU A 161 -21.47 1.75 -10.57
C GLU A 161 -22.34 1.85 -9.29
N SER A 162 -21.73 2.03 -8.13
CA SER A 162 -22.46 2.21 -6.87
C SER A 162 -23.33 3.48 -6.88
N VAL A 163 -22.80 4.60 -7.39
CA VAL A 163 -23.56 5.86 -7.52
C VAL A 163 -24.70 5.71 -8.52
N GLN A 164 -24.46 5.10 -9.67
CA GLN A 164 -25.50 4.89 -10.69
C GLN A 164 -26.67 4.05 -10.15
N GLN A 165 -26.36 3.00 -9.37
CA GLN A 165 -27.39 2.18 -8.71
C GLN A 165 -28.20 2.98 -7.68
N MET A 166 -27.58 3.90 -6.95
CA MET A 166 -28.31 4.79 -6.03
C MET A 166 -29.24 5.74 -6.79
N ILE A 167 -28.77 6.35 -7.88
CA ILE A 167 -29.60 7.25 -8.72
C ILE A 167 -30.81 6.51 -9.29
N GLY A 168 -30.60 5.32 -9.86
CA GLY A 168 -31.69 4.51 -10.42
C GLY A 168 -32.74 4.13 -9.36
N LYS A 169 -32.30 3.72 -8.15
CA LYS A 169 -33.21 3.44 -7.03
C LYS A 169 -34.01 4.67 -6.61
N VAL A 170 -33.36 5.84 -6.53
CA VAL A 170 -34.03 7.10 -6.21
C VAL A 170 -35.11 7.40 -7.26
N GLN A 171 -34.80 7.35 -8.56
CA GLN A 171 -35.78 7.58 -9.62
C GLN A 171 -36.99 6.64 -9.56
N VAL A 172 -36.77 5.35 -9.32
CA VAL A 172 -37.85 4.36 -9.17
C VAL A 172 -38.71 4.65 -7.94
N THR A 173 -38.07 5.05 -6.83
CA THR A 173 -38.79 5.39 -5.58
C THR A 173 -39.65 6.64 -5.76
N TRP A 174 -39.14 7.69 -6.41
CA TRP A 174 -39.92 8.89 -6.74
C TRP A 174 -41.08 8.57 -7.68
N ALA A 175 -40.86 7.74 -8.70
CA ALA A 175 -41.92 7.33 -9.64
C ALA A 175 -43.03 6.54 -8.94
N LEU A 176 -42.69 5.62 -8.03
CA LEU A 176 -43.67 4.89 -7.22
C LEU A 176 -44.42 5.82 -6.25
N SER A 177 -43.74 6.78 -5.62
CA SER A 177 -44.40 7.77 -4.75
C SER A 177 -45.36 8.67 -5.52
N LEU A 178 -45.01 9.09 -6.75
CA LEU A 178 -45.92 9.83 -7.63
C LEU A 178 -47.15 9.00 -8.03
N PHE A 179 -46.96 7.72 -8.35
CA PHE A 179 -48.06 6.80 -8.68
C PHE A 179 -48.99 6.49 -7.50
N ILE A 180 -48.46 6.45 -6.27
CA ILE A 180 -49.26 6.20 -5.06
C ILE A 180 -50.03 7.47 -4.61
N VAL A 181 -49.48 8.66 -4.84
CA VAL A 181 -50.08 9.94 -4.42
C VAL A 181 -51.06 10.49 -5.48
N ASN A 182 -50.93 10.10 -6.74
CA ASN A 182 -51.91 10.37 -7.80
C ASN A 182 -52.35 9.04 -8.46
N PRO A 183 -53.35 8.33 -7.89
CA PRO A 183 -53.96 7.17 -8.56
C PRO A 183 -54.75 7.56 -9.82
#